data_AF-A0A8S3F2E1-F1
#
_entry.id   AF-A0A8S3F2E1-F1
#
_cell.length_a   1.000
_cell.length_b   1.000
_cell.length_c   1.000
_cell.angle_alpha   90.00
_cell.angle_beta   90.00
_cell.angle_gamma   90.00
#
_symmetry.space_group_name_H-M   'P 1'
#
loop_
_entity.id
_entity.type
_entity.pdbx_description
1 polymer ?
#
loop_
_entity_poly.entity_id
_entity_poly.type
_entity_poly.pdbx_seq_one_letter_code
_entity_poly.pdbx_strand_id
1 'polypeptide(L)'
;LDKYQEEVHDLWKQIYNIDENPGYTFDPSRNICAQIMSDSQINRRFDRYLLHKLNNVYYSIEHLQLVGTETIPIDESNEKQINLSDHYALQLIIDFQTRIINHRSALVILPPTNHWPMIKSFCDGDGPSFVQWPPHFNLLWPFYYLNHSLDDQLDILLPLRILFSQISSFQIQVDDFDTFMENHVSFLKPNEKSTQLMKELFERTKRLLPACVKNPQNEYNPHLTIEQYENAEQLNQARSSLVLHKPFDFPVEYVYILQRCLKDDAQPFHILYQIPLGPVLPKLNSIDLKLKEFFQTMNLYESDESYNQKQDKFTKLSSCF
;
A
#
# COMPACT_ATOMS: atom_id res chain seq x y z
N LEU A 1 -30.14 -6.02 -2.14
CA LEU A 1 -28.78 -6.23 -1.58
C LEU A 1 -27.75 -6.52 -2.68
N ASP A 2 -28.17 -6.84 -3.91
CA ASP A 2 -27.25 -7.15 -5.03
C ASP A 2 -26.49 -5.95 -5.62
N LYS A 3 -26.84 -4.71 -5.23
CA LYS A 3 -26.18 -3.49 -5.71
C LYS A 3 -24.83 -3.19 -5.01
N TYR A 4 -24.49 -3.93 -3.96
CA TYR A 4 -23.31 -3.64 -3.11
C TYR A 4 -22.32 -4.81 -3.04
N GLN A 5 -22.54 -5.91 -3.76
CA GLN A 5 -21.78 -7.15 -3.53
C GLN A 5 -20.28 -7.08 -3.81
N GLU A 6 -19.79 -6.06 -4.53
CA GLU A 6 -18.37 -5.99 -4.90
C GLU A 6 -17.50 -5.13 -3.96
N GLU A 7 -18.09 -4.34 -3.05
CA GLU A 7 -17.31 -3.38 -2.22
C GLU A 7 -17.59 -3.41 -0.71
N VAL A 8 -18.53 -4.22 -0.22
CA VAL A 8 -18.74 -4.45 1.23
C VAL A 8 -18.38 -5.86 1.65
N HIS A 9 -17.66 -5.98 2.77
CA HIS A 9 -17.31 -7.27 3.37
C HIS A 9 -17.97 -7.42 4.74
N ASP A 10 -18.40 -8.66 5.02
CA ASP A 10 -19.02 -9.05 6.29
C ASP A 10 -17.92 -9.33 7.32
N LEU A 11 -17.85 -8.48 8.35
CA LEU A 11 -16.75 -8.53 9.33
C LEU A 11 -16.76 -9.83 10.14
N TRP A 12 -17.92 -10.46 10.35
CA TRP A 12 -17.98 -11.72 11.09
C TRP A 12 -17.29 -12.85 10.33
N LYS A 13 -17.53 -12.92 9.02
CA LYS A 13 -16.90 -13.91 8.13
C LYS A 13 -15.40 -13.68 7.94
N GLN A 14 -14.91 -12.47 8.21
CA GLN A 14 -13.48 -12.15 8.13
C GLN A 14 -12.70 -12.68 9.34
N ILE A 15 -13.33 -12.71 10.52
CA ILE A 15 -12.68 -13.11 11.78
C ILE A 15 -12.94 -14.58 12.09
N TYR A 16 -14.16 -15.05 11.85
CA TYR A 16 -14.59 -16.36 12.29
C TYR A 16 -14.81 -17.32 11.13
N ASN A 17 -14.35 -18.56 11.29
CA ASN A 17 -14.77 -19.66 10.44
C ASN A 17 -16.27 -19.87 10.61
N ILE A 18 -17.04 -19.66 9.55
CA ILE A 18 -18.50 -19.64 9.64
C ILE A 18 -19.12 -21.02 9.91
N ASP A 19 -18.39 -22.08 9.60
CA ASP A 19 -18.84 -23.45 9.88
C ASP A 19 -18.71 -23.79 11.37
N GLU A 20 -17.75 -23.18 12.07
CA GLU A 20 -17.53 -23.37 13.51
C GLU A 20 -18.27 -22.33 14.35
N ASN A 21 -18.28 -21.09 13.89
CA ASN A 21 -18.94 -19.97 14.55
C ASN A 21 -19.80 -19.19 13.55
N PRO A 22 -21.03 -19.68 13.27
CA PRO A 22 -21.91 -19.09 12.26
C PRO A 22 -22.45 -17.70 12.62
N GLY A 23 -22.25 -17.26 13.87
CA GLY A 23 -22.70 -15.95 14.34
C GLY A 23 -24.21 -15.78 14.28
N TYR A 24 -24.99 -16.80 14.62
CA TYR A 24 -26.44 -16.70 14.64
C TYR A 24 -26.87 -15.70 15.73
N THR A 25 -27.45 -14.59 15.30
CA THR A 25 -28.08 -13.61 16.21
C THR A 25 -29.48 -14.04 16.59
N PHE A 26 -30.08 -14.93 15.81
CA PHE A 26 -31.34 -15.61 16.11
C PHE A 26 -31.13 -17.13 16.03
N ASP A 27 -31.15 -17.80 17.17
CA ASP A 27 -30.87 -19.24 17.27
C ASP A 27 -31.93 -19.97 18.12
N PRO A 28 -33.05 -20.41 17.51
CA PRO A 28 -34.09 -21.20 18.18
C PRO A 28 -33.59 -22.49 18.86
N SER A 29 -32.42 -23.00 18.46
CA SER A 29 -31.86 -24.22 19.07
C SER A 29 -31.18 -23.97 20.41
N ARG A 30 -30.82 -22.72 20.71
CA ARG A 30 -30.10 -22.31 21.93
C ARG A 30 -30.80 -21.22 22.73
N ASN A 31 -31.73 -20.49 22.12
CA ASN A 31 -32.45 -19.39 22.72
C ASN A 31 -33.94 -19.73 22.83
N ILE A 32 -34.44 -19.88 24.05
CA ILE A 32 -35.85 -20.24 24.30
C ILE A 32 -36.82 -19.15 23.82
N CYS A 33 -36.46 -17.87 23.96
CA CYS A 33 -37.26 -16.78 23.41
C CYS A 33 -37.36 -16.88 21.89
N ALA A 34 -36.24 -17.14 21.20
CA ALA A 34 -36.24 -17.39 19.76
C ALA A 34 -37.06 -18.63 19.39
N GLN A 35 -36.98 -19.68 20.20
CA GLN A 35 -37.75 -20.91 20.00
C GLN A 35 -39.26 -20.66 20.05
N ILE A 36 -39.73 -19.90 21.03
CA ILE A 36 -41.15 -19.54 21.19
C ILE A 36 -41.61 -18.63 20.05
N MET A 37 -40.77 -17.67 19.66
CA MET A 37 -41.10 -16.65 18.66
C MET A 37 -40.90 -17.11 17.21
N SER A 38 -40.28 -18.27 16.96
CA SER A 38 -39.97 -18.74 15.61
C SER A 38 -41.05 -19.66 15.03
N ASP A 39 -41.61 -19.26 13.89
CA ASP A 39 -42.49 -20.15 13.11
C ASP A 39 -41.73 -21.28 12.39
N SER A 40 -40.47 -21.03 12.02
CA SER A 40 -39.71 -21.94 11.15
C SER A 40 -38.64 -22.75 11.88
N GLN A 41 -38.27 -22.35 13.11
CA GLN A 41 -37.19 -22.95 13.90
C GLN A 41 -35.83 -22.95 13.17
N ILE A 42 -35.62 -22.01 12.25
CA ILE A 42 -34.38 -21.92 11.48
C ILE A 42 -33.46 -20.87 12.10
N ASN A 43 -32.21 -21.25 12.33
CA ASN A 43 -31.16 -20.34 12.79
C ASN A 43 -30.83 -19.29 11.72
N ARG A 44 -30.72 -18.02 12.13
CA ARG A 44 -30.49 -16.90 11.23
C ARG A 44 -29.48 -15.93 11.82
N ARG A 45 -28.66 -15.36 10.92
CA ARG A 45 -27.83 -14.18 11.21
C ARG A 45 -28.50 -12.96 10.59
N PHE A 46 -29.42 -12.36 11.34
CA PHE A 46 -30.17 -11.18 10.90
C PHE A 46 -29.32 -9.93 11.03
N ASP A 47 -28.56 -9.80 12.11
CA ASP A 47 -27.72 -8.64 12.40
C ASP A 47 -26.29 -8.89 11.91
N ARG A 48 -25.70 -7.87 11.28
CA ARG A 48 -24.36 -7.94 10.68
C ARG A 48 -23.71 -6.57 10.66
N TYR A 49 -22.40 -6.54 10.89
CA TYR A 49 -21.55 -5.41 10.51
C TYR A 49 -20.98 -5.66 9.13
N LEU A 50 -21.36 -4.79 8.18
CA LEU A 50 -20.82 -4.75 6.83
C LEU A 50 -19.96 -3.51 6.72
N LEU A 51 -18.70 -3.66 6.31
CA LEU A 51 -17.81 -2.53 6.10
C LEU A 51 -17.56 -2.33 4.61
N HIS A 52 -17.76 -1.09 4.16
CA HIS A 52 -17.41 -0.68 2.81
C HIS A 52 -15.90 -0.45 2.74
N LYS A 53 -15.25 -0.86 1.65
CA LYS A 53 -13.84 -0.50 1.44
C LYS A 53 -13.72 1.03 1.47
N LEU A 54 -12.94 1.53 2.43
CA LEU A 54 -12.65 2.96 2.57
C LEU A 54 -11.28 3.24 1.96
N ASN A 55 -11.20 4.23 1.07
CA ASN A 55 -9.91 4.64 0.50
C ASN A 55 -9.08 5.35 1.59
N ASN A 56 -7.83 4.93 1.78
CA ASN A 56 -6.87 5.47 2.74
C ASN A 56 -7.22 5.33 4.22
N VAL A 57 -8.23 4.52 4.56
CA VAL A 57 -8.60 4.20 5.93
C VAL A 57 -8.47 2.71 6.12
N TYR A 58 -7.67 2.34 7.10
CA TYR A 58 -7.47 0.98 7.58
C TYR A 58 -8.27 0.84 8.85
N TYR A 59 -8.57 -0.39 9.20
CA TYR A 59 -9.21 -0.69 10.45
C TYR A 59 -8.65 -1.96 11.03
N SER A 60 -8.54 -2.00 12.35
CA SER A 60 -8.31 -3.21 13.12
C SER A 60 -9.57 -3.50 13.92
N ILE A 61 -9.98 -4.76 13.93
CA ILE A 61 -11.08 -5.19 14.78
C ILE A 61 -10.48 -5.64 16.09
N GLU A 62 -10.64 -4.82 17.12
CA GLU A 62 -10.20 -5.16 18.48
C GLU A 62 -11.14 -6.19 19.09
N HIS A 63 -12.43 -6.08 18.79
CA HIS A 63 -13.44 -6.94 19.39
C HIS A 63 -14.65 -7.11 18.47
N LEU A 64 -15.08 -8.35 18.24
CA LEU A 64 -16.35 -8.65 17.58
C LEU A 64 -16.96 -9.90 18.20
N GLN A 65 -18.10 -9.76 18.89
CA GLN A 65 -18.75 -10.88 19.57
C GLN A 65 -20.26 -10.76 19.61
N LEU A 66 -20.94 -11.87 19.93
CA LEU A 66 -22.33 -11.86 20.37
C LEU A 66 -22.39 -11.46 21.84
N VAL A 67 -23.36 -10.63 22.19
CA VAL A 67 -23.64 -10.20 23.58
C VAL A 67 -25.11 -10.42 23.90
N GLY A 68 -25.42 -10.50 25.20
CA GLY A 68 -26.77 -10.88 25.65
C GLY A 68 -27.08 -12.37 25.47
N THR A 69 -26.04 -13.20 25.39
CA THR A 69 -26.16 -14.68 25.32
C THR A 69 -26.46 -15.31 26.68
N GLU A 70 -26.32 -14.55 27.75
CA GLU A 70 -26.64 -14.95 29.11
C GLU A 70 -28.12 -15.29 29.28
N THR A 71 -28.38 -16.16 30.23
CA THR A 71 -29.71 -16.61 30.61
C THR A 71 -29.98 -16.24 32.06
N ILE A 72 -31.25 -15.97 32.36
CA ILE A 72 -31.72 -15.72 33.72
C ILE A 72 -32.66 -16.86 34.15
N PRO A 73 -32.63 -17.27 35.43
CA PRO A 73 -33.56 -18.28 35.92
C PRO A 73 -34.99 -17.75 35.95
N ILE A 74 -35.94 -18.61 35.62
CA ILE A 74 -37.39 -18.30 35.65
C ILE A 74 -38.03 -18.83 36.94
N ASP A 75 -37.35 -19.77 37.61
CA ASP A 75 -37.79 -20.39 38.85
C ASP A 75 -36.68 -20.43 39.91
N GLU A 76 -37.08 -20.61 41.18
CA GLU A 76 -36.16 -20.69 42.33
C GLU A 76 -35.25 -21.93 42.29
N SER A 77 -35.61 -22.95 41.50
CA SER A 77 -34.78 -24.14 41.32
C SER A 77 -33.63 -23.93 40.33
N ASN A 78 -33.62 -22.80 39.58
CA ASN A 78 -32.69 -22.52 38.49
C ASN A 78 -32.67 -23.58 37.37
N GLU A 79 -33.66 -24.46 37.31
CA GLU A 79 -33.73 -25.53 36.32
C GLU A 79 -34.21 -24.99 34.97
N LYS A 80 -34.99 -23.91 34.97
CA LYS A 80 -35.44 -23.24 33.75
C LYS A 80 -34.76 -21.88 33.63
N GLN A 81 -34.03 -21.69 32.54
CA GLN A 81 -33.37 -20.43 32.25
C GLN A 81 -33.85 -19.88 30.91
N ILE A 82 -34.00 -18.56 30.82
CA ILE A 82 -34.47 -17.86 29.62
C ILE A 82 -33.50 -16.77 29.22
N ASN A 83 -33.34 -16.55 27.92
CA ASN A 83 -32.59 -15.41 27.41
C ASN A 83 -33.41 -14.13 27.54
N LEU A 84 -32.73 -12.99 27.68
CA LEU A 84 -33.38 -11.69 27.83
C LEU A 84 -34.13 -11.23 26.56
N SER A 85 -33.76 -11.76 25.39
CA SER A 85 -34.35 -11.44 24.09
C SER A 85 -34.34 -12.68 23.20
N ASP A 86 -35.20 -12.69 22.19
CA ASP A 86 -35.19 -13.67 21.10
C ASP A 86 -34.03 -13.46 20.12
N HIS A 87 -33.30 -12.34 20.23
CA HIS A 87 -32.08 -12.06 19.50
C HIS A 87 -30.90 -11.80 20.45
N TYR A 88 -29.74 -12.30 20.07
CA TYR A 88 -28.46 -11.84 20.60
C TYR A 88 -28.04 -10.57 19.88
N ALA A 89 -27.45 -9.63 20.60
CA ALA A 89 -26.88 -8.44 20.00
C ALA A 89 -25.45 -8.72 19.49
N LEU A 90 -24.97 -7.91 18.55
CA LEU A 90 -23.57 -7.88 18.14
C LEU A 90 -22.88 -6.66 18.75
N GLN A 91 -21.66 -6.88 19.23
CA GLN A 91 -20.79 -5.80 19.69
C GLN A 91 -19.54 -5.77 18.81
N LEU A 92 -19.23 -4.60 18.26
CA LEU A 92 -18.01 -4.32 17.51
C LEU A 92 -17.22 -3.20 18.19
N ILE A 93 -15.95 -3.44 18.45
CA ILE A 93 -14.94 -2.42 18.74
C ILE A 93 -13.95 -2.45 17.58
N ILE A 94 -13.86 -1.32 16.88
CA ILE A 94 -13.10 -1.16 15.66
C ILE A 94 -12.30 0.13 15.77
N ASP A 95 -11.00 0.06 15.52
CA ASP A 95 -10.15 1.24 15.38
C ASP A 95 -10.03 1.58 13.90
N PHE A 96 -10.08 2.86 13.56
CA PHE A 96 -9.90 3.35 12.20
C PHE A 96 -8.64 4.20 12.14
N GLN A 97 -7.71 3.80 11.27
CA GLN A 97 -6.44 4.49 11.07
C GLN A 97 -6.34 5.01 9.65
N THR A 98 -6.08 6.29 9.49
CA THR A 98 -5.77 6.87 8.18
C THR A 98 -4.30 6.65 7.88
N ARG A 99 -3.98 6.16 6.68
CA ARG A 99 -2.57 6.18 6.26
C ARG A 99 -2.15 7.58 5.91
N ILE A 100 -1.02 7.97 6.47
CA ILE A 100 -0.45 9.29 6.28
C ILE A 100 0.34 9.26 4.97
N ILE A 101 -0.18 9.95 3.95
CA ILE A 101 0.58 10.33 2.76
C ILE A 101 1.29 11.64 3.07
N ASN A 102 2.61 11.70 2.94
CA ASN A 102 3.34 12.92 3.20
C ASN A 102 4.63 13.04 2.38
N HIS A 103 5.18 14.25 2.38
CA HIS A 103 6.38 14.61 1.61
C HIS A 103 7.68 13.97 2.12
N ARG A 104 7.64 13.24 3.24
CA ARG A 104 8.78 12.54 3.84
C ARG A 104 8.90 11.09 3.37
N SER A 105 8.03 10.64 2.48
CA SER A 105 8.18 9.40 1.74
C SER A 105 7.96 9.62 0.23
N ALA A 106 8.68 8.87 -0.58
CA ALA A 106 8.60 8.90 -2.04
C ALA A 106 8.79 7.49 -2.62
N LEU A 107 8.09 7.18 -3.70
CA LEU A 107 8.38 6.04 -4.56
C LEU A 107 9.18 6.56 -5.76
N VAL A 108 10.37 6.01 -5.99
CA VAL A 108 11.35 6.58 -6.91
C VAL A 108 12.11 5.53 -7.73
N ILE A 109 12.73 5.99 -8.82
CA ILE A 109 13.78 5.27 -9.55
C ILE A 109 15.11 5.90 -9.20
N LEU A 110 16.12 5.10 -8.88
CA LEU A 110 17.47 5.57 -8.56
C LEU A 110 18.46 5.18 -9.68
N PRO A 111 19.31 6.11 -10.16
CA PRO A 111 20.48 5.73 -10.93
C PRO A 111 21.46 4.97 -10.02
N PRO A 112 22.23 4.01 -10.55
CA PRO A 112 23.32 3.36 -9.84
C PRO A 112 24.34 4.35 -9.25
N THR A 113 24.94 3.99 -8.11
CA THR A 113 25.80 4.88 -7.33
C THR A 113 27.07 5.33 -8.06
N ASN A 114 27.54 4.57 -9.06
CA ASN A 114 28.67 4.96 -9.91
C ASN A 114 28.37 6.19 -10.78
N HIS A 115 27.10 6.53 -11.02
CA HIS A 115 26.71 7.74 -11.75
C HIS A 115 26.57 8.96 -10.85
N TRP A 116 26.49 8.77 -9.53
CA TRP A 116 26.23 9.86 -8.58
C TRP A 116 27.31 10.94 -8.56
N PRO A 117 28.63 10.63 -8.64
CA PRO A 117 29.64 11.68 -8.70
C PRO A 117 29.48 12.58 -9.94
N MET A 118 29.12 12.01 -11.08
CA MET A 118 28.86 12.76 -12.30
C MET A 118 27.58 13.60 -12.16
N ILE A 119 26.50 13.05 -11.61
CA ILE A 119 25.28 13.81 -11.36
C ILE A 119 25.53 14.97 -10.38
N LYS A 120 26.28 14.71 -9.29
CA LYS A 120 26.66 15.73 -8.31
C LYS A 120 27.48 16.85 -8.93
N SER A 121 28.25 16.56 -9.99
CA SER A 121 29.08 17.58 -10.65
C SER A 121 28.28 18.70 -11.32
N PHE A 122 26.96 18.51 -11.50
CA PHE A 122 26.05 19.54 -12.00
C PHE A 122 25.38 20.37 -10.90
N CYS A 123 25.52 19.98 -9.62
CA CYS A 123 25.01 20.75 -8.49
C CYS A 123 26.05 21.82 -8.09
N ASP A 124 25.60 23.05 -7.84
CA ASP A 124 26.50 24.14 -7.45
C ASP A 124 26.85 24.01 -5.95
N GLY A 125 27.92 23.26 -5.68
CA GLY A 125 28.53 23.12 -4.35
C GLY A 125 27.88 22.07 -3.43
N ASP A 126 28.40 21.97 -2.20
CA ASP A 126 27.88 21.09 -1.13
C ASP A 126 26.53 21.57 -0.57
N GLY A 127 25.61 21.97 -1.46
CA GLY A 127 24.25 22.33 -1.13
C GLY A 127 23.55 21.19 -0.37
N PRO A 128 22.71 21.51 0.62
CA PRO A 128 22.10 20.51 1.50
C PRO A 128 21.16 19.53 0.76
N SER A 129 20.69 19.87 -0.44
CA SER A 129 19.74 19.07 -1.24
C SER A 129 20.32 17.70 -1.62
N PHE A 130 21.55 17.63 -2.12
CA PHE A 130 22.20 16.37 -2.53
C PHE A 130 22.56 15.48 -1.33
N VAL A 131 22.87 16.09 -0.17
CA VAL A 131 23.15 15.36 1.08
C VAL A 131 21.86 14.81 1.68
N GLN A 132 20.74 15.53 1.52
CA GLN A 132 19.45 15.15 2.08
C GLN A 132 18.69 14.14 1.21
N TRP A 133 18.95 14.05 -0.09
CA TRP A 133 18.21 13.17 -0.99
C TRP A 133 19.15 12.57 -2.06
N PRO A 134 19.26 11.22 -2.19
CA PRO A 134 19.99 10.64 -3.32
C PRO A 134 19.42 11.12 -4.67
N PRO A 135 20.24 11.17 -5.74
CA PRO A 135 19.75 11.42 -7.09
C PRO A 135 18.63 10.45 -7.45
N HIS A 136 17.49 10.95 -7.94
CA HIS A 136 16.31 10.11 -8.17
C HIS A 136 15.38 10.72 -9.22
N PHE A 137 14.60 9.85 -9.84
CA PHE A 137 13.39 10.22 -10.57
C PHE A 137 12.19 9.90 -9.70
N ASN A 138 11.37 10.89 -9.37
CA ASN A 138 10.13 10.63 -8.64
C ASN A 138 9.14 9.86 -9.50
N LEU A 139 8.60 8.76 -8.98
CA LEU A 139 7.46 8.06 -9.56
C LEU A 139 6.18 8.51 -8.88
N LEU A 140 6.13 8.45 -7.54
CA LEU A 140 5.05 9.01 -6.73
C LEU A 140 5.64 9.80 -5.56
N TRP A 141 5.28 11.08 -5.47
CA TRP A 141 5.60 11.93 -4.33
C TRP A 141 4.50 12.99 -4.16
N PRO A 142 3.91 13.13 -2.96
CA PRO A 142 4.17 12.39 -1.71
C PRO A 142 3.74 10.90 -1.77
N PHE A 143 4.28 10.09 -0.86
CA PHE A 143 3.96 8.66 -0.75
C PHE A 143 3.51 8.29 0.68
N TYR A 144 3.04 7.05 0.86
CA TYR A 144 2.67 6.52 2.17
C TYR A 144 3.89 6.45 3.09
N TYR A 145 3.73 6.97 4.32
CA TYR A 145 4.73 6.79 5.36
C TYR A 145 4.59 5.40 5.98
N LEU A 146 5.62 4.56 5.83
CA LEU A 146 5.61 3.17 6.26
C LEU A 146 6.31 3.01 7.61
N ASN A 147 5.77 2.14 8.46
CA ASN A 147 6.26 1.80 9.79
C ASN A 147 6.58 0.31 9.95
N HIS A 148 6.65 -0.44 8.84
CA HIS A 148 6.90 -1.89 8.79
C HIS A 148 5.78 -2.75 9.41
N SER A 149 4.59 -2.19 9.60
CA SER A 149 3.42 -2.95 10.03
C SER A 149 3.03 -4.04 9.02
N LEU A 150 2.31 -5.06 9.49
CA LEU A 150 1.70 -6.08 8.64
C LEU A 150 0.85 -5.46 7.53
N ASP A 151 0.17 -4.34 7.82
CA ASP A 151 -0.67 -3.63 6.87
C ASP A 151 0.16 -2.96 5.76
N ASP A 152 1.34 -2.39 6.06
CA ASP A 152 2.29 -1.93 5.04
C ASP A 152 2.69 -3.04 4.08
N GLN A 153 2.96 -4.21 4.63
CA GLN A 153 3.33 -5.37 3.83
C GLN A 153 2.19 -5.78 2.90
N LEU A 154 0.97 -5.85 3.41
CA LEU A 154 -0.15 -6.44 2.68
C LEU A 154 -0.85 -5.49 1.71
N ASP A 155 -0.88 -4.19 2.01
CA ASP A 155 -1.64 -3.23 1.22
C ASP A 155 -0.79 -2.41 0.26
N ILE A 156 0.52 -2.29 0.52
CA ILE A 156 1.42 -1.46 -0.28
C ILE A 156 2.49 -2.32 -0.94
N LEU A 157 3.29 -3.02 -0.14
CA LEU A 157 4.46 -3.74 -0.67
C LEU A 157 4.06 -4.94 -1.52
N LEU A 158 3.10 -5.75 -1.06
CA LEU A 158 2.64 -6.92 -1.81
C LEU A 158 2.00 -6.54 -3.14
N PRO A 159 1.05 -5.58 -3.22
CA PRO A 159 0.48 -5.17 -4.50
C PRO A 159 1.51 -4.53 -5.44
N LEU A 160 2.43 -3.68 -4.92
CA LEU A 160 3.53 -3.14 -5.72
C LEU A 160 4.42 -4.26 -6.27
N ARG A 161 4.72 -5.27 -5.46
CA ARG A 161 5.55 -6.39 -5.87
C ARG A 161 4.88 -7.22 -6.97
N ILE A 162 3.59 -7.50 -6.85
CA ILE A 162 2.80 -8.17 -7.89
C ILE A 162 2.86 -7.37 -9.19
N LEU A 163 2.54 -6.07 -9.12
CA LEU A 163 2.56 -5.18 -10.29
C LEU A 163 3.94 -5.16 -10.96
N PHE A 164 4.99 -4.93 -10.19
CA PHE A 164 6.36 -4.80 -10.68
C PHE A 164 6.94 -6.12 -11.19
N SER A 165 6.44 -7.27 -10.72
CA SER A 165 6.83 -8.58 -11.25
C SER A 165 6.42 -8.79 -12.71
N GLN A 166 5.40 -8.06 -13.17
CA GLN A 166 4.86 -8.13 -14.54
C GLN A 166 5.55 -7.14 -15.50
N ILE A 167 6.45 -6.30 -15.00
CA ILE A 167 7.13 -5.26 -15.79
C ILE A 167 8.58 -5.68 -15.93
N SER A 168 9.05 -5.90 -17.17
CA SER A 168 10.46 -6.23 -17.39
C SER A 168 11.37 -5.05 -16.99
N SER A 169 12.58 -5.35 -16.51
CA SER A 169 13.60 -4.32 -16.35
C SER A 169 13.89 -3.65 -17.68
N PHE A 170 14.27 -2.37 -17.64
CA PHE A 170 14.52 -1.57 -18.83
C PHE A 170 15.71 -0.64 -18.64
N GLN A 171 16.22 -0.08 -19.74
CA GLN A 171 17.31 0.89 -19.71
C GLN A 171 16.73 2.30 -19.76
N ILE A 172 17.22 3.18 -18.90
CA ILE A 172 17.02 4.63 -19.02
C ILE A 172 18.28 5.23 -19.62
N GLN A 173 18.09 6.09 -20.62
CA GLN A 173 19.09 6.99 -21.15
C GLN A 173 18.73 8.43 -20.77
N VAL A 174 19.70 9.14 -20.20
CA VAL A 174 19.64 10.58 -19.94
C VAL A 174 20.55 11.28 -20.92
N ASP A 175 20.00 12.18 -21.72
CA ASP A 175 20.68 12.81 -22.85
C ASP A 175 20.53 14.33 -22.92
N ASP A 176 19.73 14.95 -22.03
CA ASP A 176 19.51 16.39 -22.06
C ASP A 176 19.27 17.00 -20.66
N PHE A 177 19.25 18.32 -20.61
CA PHE A 177 18.81 19.13 -19.48
C PHE A 177 17.54 19.90 -19.84
N ASP A 178 16.73 20.19 -18.84
CA ASP A 178 15.61 21.09 -19.01
C ASP A 178 15.33 21.81 -17.69
N THR A 179 14.39 22.75 -17.70
CA THR A 179 14.15 23.65 -16.57
C THR A 179 12.66 23.85 -16.30
N PHE A 180 12.28 23.85 -15.02
CA PHE A 180 10.97 24.36 -14.60
C PHE A 180 11.11 25.84 -14.22
N MET A 181 10.73 26.72 -15.15
CA MET A 181 10.84 28.17 -14.95
C MET A 181 10.06 28.67 -13.73
N GLU A 182 8.87 28.13 -13.49
CA GLU A 182 7.97 28.54 -12.40
C GLU A 182 8.57 28.30 -11.00
N ASN A 183 9.32 27.20 -10.84
CA ASN A 183 9.90 26.79 -9.56
C ASN A 183 11.42 27.01 -9.49
N HIS A 184 11.99 27.59 -10.55
CA HIS A 184 13.41 27.86 -10.70
C HIS A 184 14.27 26.60 -10.55
N VAL A 185 13.87 25.49 -11.18
CA VAL A 185 14.56 24.18 -11.06
C VAL A 185 15.26 23.82 -12.37
N SER A 186 16.50 23.32 -12.28
CA SER A 186 17.18 22.61 -13.38
C SER A 186 17.21 21.11 -13.12
N PHE A 187 17.02 20.32 -14.18
CA PHE A 187 16.94 18.87 -14.07
C PHE A 187 17.53 18.14 -15.28
N LEU A 188 17.99 16.92 -15.05
CA LEU A 188 18.32 15.95 -16.09
C LEU A 188 17.05 15.34 -16.67
N LYS A 189 17.00 15.27 -18.01
CA LYS A 189 15.87 14.79 -18.78
C LYS A 189 16.22 13.46 -19.46
N PRO A 190 15.39 12.42 -19.29
CA PRO A 190 15.55 11.19 -20.04
C PRO A 190 15.13 11.38 -21.50
N ASN A 191 15.71 10.61 -22.41
CA ASN A 191 15.34 10.67 -23.82
C ASN A 191 13.87 10.25 -24.04
N GLU A 192 13.33 10.46 -25.24
CA GLU A 192 11.91 10.20 -25.54
C GLU A 192 11.50 8.75 -25.25
N LYS A 193 12.33 7.77 -25.64
CA LYS A 193 12.08 6.35 -25.41
C LYS A 193 12.00 6.01 -23.92
N SER A 194 12.97 6.51 -23.14
CA SER A 194 13.06 6.29 -21.69
C SER A 194 11.91 6.99 -20.97
N THR A 195 11.55 8.19 -21.42
CA THR A 195 10.38 8.93 -20.94
C THR A 195 9.10 8.11 -21.10
N GLN A 196 8.90 7.45 -22.24
CA GLN A 196 7.70 6.64 -22.44
C GLN A 196 7.65 5.40 -21.51
N LEU A 197 8.78 4.72 -21.35
CA LEU A 197 8.87 3.57 -20.42
C LEU A 197 8.54 3.98 -18.98
N MET A 198 9.03 5.14 -18.55
CA MET A 198 8.74 5.68 -17.21
C MET A 198 7.28 6.13 -17.07
N LYS A 199 6.68 6.73 -18.12
CA LYS A 199 5.24 7.06 -18.15
C LYS A 199 4.36 5.82 -18.05
N GLU A 200 4.71 4.72 -18.72
CA GLU A 200 3.99 3.46 -18.61
C GLU A 200 4.05 2.91 -17.17
N LEU A 201 5.25 2.89 -16.57
CA LEU A 201 5.43 2.49 -15.17
C LEU A 201 4.62 3.37 -14.21
N PHE A 202 4.63 4.69 -14.43
CA PHE A 202 3.86 5.65 -13.66
C PHE A 202 2.37 5.37 -13.73
N GLU A 203 1.80 5.22 -14.93
CA GLU A 203 0.36 5.01 -15.11
C GLU A 203 -0.12 3.70 -14.48
N ARG A 204 0.68 2.63 -14.56
CA ARG A 204 0.39 1.37 -13.86
C ARG A 204 0.40 1.55 -12.34
N THR A 205 1.39 2.26 -11.81
CA THR A 205 1.53 2.51 -10.37
C THR A 205 0.43 3.45 -9.85
N LYS A 206 0.07 4.46 -10.62
CA LYS A 206 -1.03 5.41 -10.35
C LYS A 206 -2.37 4.72 -10.22
N ARG A 207 -2.67 3.72 -11.05
CA ARG A 207 -3.91 2.93 -10.94
C ARG A 207 -3.95 2.12 -9.64
N LEU A 208 -2.80 1.60 -9.22
CA LEU A 208 -2.70 0.82 -7.98
C LEU A 208 -2.82 1.72 -6.74
N LEU A 209 -2.15 2.88 -6.74
CA LEU A 209 -2.05 3.79 -5.59
C LEU A 209 -2.55 5.20 -5.94
N PRO A 210 -3.84 5.36 -6.29
CA PRO A 210 -4.38 6.64 -6.79
C PRO A 210 -4.30 7.77 -5.77
N ALA A 211 -4.32 7.44 -4.47
CA ALA A 211 -4.23 8.42 -3.39
C ALA A 211 -2.88 9.14 -3.32
N CYS A 212 -1.81 8.54 -3.86
CA CYS A 212 -0.47 9.15 -3.88
C CYS A 212 -0.28 10.16 -5.02
N VAL A 213 -1.32 10.44 -5.82
CA VAL A 213 -1.26 11.37 -6.94
C VAL A 213 -1.97 12.66 -6.58
N LYS A 214 -1.21 13.73 -6.33
CA LYS A 214 -1.75 15.06 -6.00
C LYS A 214 -2.60 15.65 -7.14
N ASN A 215 -2.11 15.57 -8.38
CA ASN A 215 -2.72 16.19 -9.55
C ASN A 215 -2.93 15.12 -10.64
N PRO A 216 -4.02 14.35 -10.61
CA PRO A 216 -4.23 13.23 -11.52
C PRO A 216 -4.38 13.63 -13.00
N GLN A 217 -4.65 14.91 -13.26
CA GLN A 217 -4.76 15.50 -14.59
C GLN A 217 -3.42 15.94 -15.19
N ASN A 218 -2.39 16.13 -14.36
CA ASN A 218 -1.08 16.54 -14.87
C ASN A 218 -0.40 15.37 -15.53
N GLU A 219 0.20 15.63 -16.69
CA GLU A 219 1.04 14.65 -17.36
C GLU A 219 2.31 14.40 -16.54
N TYR A 220 2.66 13.13 -16.38
CA TYR A 220 3.88 12.75 -15.70
C TYR A 220 5.10 13.18 -16.54
N ASN A 221 5.93 14.05 -15.96
CA ASN A 221 7.17 14.51 -16.56
C ASN A 221 8.35 13.91 -15.76
N PRO A 222 8.97 12.80 -16.20
CA PRO A 222 10.10 12.22 -15.49
C PRO A 222 11.31 13.14 -15.57
N HIS A 223 11.81 13.55 -14.40
CA HIS A 223 12.97 14.41 -14.27
C HIS A 223 13.81 14.02 -13.05
N LEU A 224 15.11 14.26 -13.12
CA LEU A 224 16.02 14.17 -11.98
C LEU A 224 16.52 15.57 -11.67
N THR A 225 16.00 16.14 -10.58
CA THR A 225 16.38 17.48 -10.12
C THR A 225 17.85 17.52 -9.75
N ILE A 226 18.55 18.52 -10.27
CA ILE A 226 19.95 18.77 -9.97
C ILE A 226 20.06 19.92 -8.98
N GLU A 227 19.38 21.03 -9.29
CA GLU A 227 19.49 22.25 -8.49
C GLU A 227 18.20 23.06 -8.53
N GLN A 228 17.91 23.74 -7.42
CA GLN A 228 16.85 24.73 -7.33
C GLN A 228 17.44 26.09 -6.98
N TYR A 229 17.17 27.08 -7.82
CA TYR A 229 17.73 28.43 -7.71
C TYR A 229 16.77 29.36 -6.96
N GLU A 230 17.30 30.42 -6.38
CA GLU A 230 16.50 31.40 -5.63
C GLU A 230 15.62 32.25 -6.55
N ASN A 231 16.05 32.45 -7.79
CA ASN A 231 15.37 33.32 -8.76
C ASN A 231 15.66 32.93 -10.22
N ALA A 232 14.89 33.50 -11.13
CA ALA A 232 15.00 33.22 -12.56
C ALA A 232 16.33 33.68 -13.20
N GLU A 233 16.99 34.71 -12.65
CA GLU A 233 18.27 35.20 -13.18
C GLU A 233 19.38 34.17 -12.95
N GLN A 234 19.48 33.64 -11.72
CA GLN A 234 20.39 32.55 -11.37
C GLN A 234 20.13 31.31 -12.24
N LEU A 235 18.86 30.91 -12.40
CA LEU A 235 18.50 29.80 -13.28
C LEU A 235 18.96 30.02 -14.73
N ASN A 236 18.72 31.21 -15.30
CA ASN A 236 19.10 31.51 -16.68
C ASN A 236 20.61 31.52 -16.88
N GLN A 237 21.37 32.01 -15.89
CA GLN A 237 22.83 31.98 -15.91
C GLN A 237 23.34 30.53 -15.89
N ALA A 238 22.84 29.71 -14.97
CA ALA A 238 23.23 28.30 -14.87
C ALA A 238 22.80 27.48 -16.10
N ARG A 239 21.61 27.74 -16.66
CA ARG A 239 21.14 27.11 -17.90
C ARG A 239 22.10 27.33 -19.07
N SER A 240 22.77 28.48 -19.11
CA SER A 240 23.72 28.80 -20.17
C SER A 240 25.06 28.06 -20.03
N SER A 241 25.40 27.57 -18.83
CA SER A 241 26.63 26.81 -18.55
C SER A 241 26.42 25.29 -18.48
N LEU A 242 25.18 24.80 -18.35
CA LEU A 242 24.86 23.38 -18.33
C LEU A 242 25.11 22.73 -19.70
N VAL A 243 26.09 21.84 -19.76
CA VAL A 243 26.42 21.06 -20.96
C VAL A 243 26.56 19.59 -20.61
N LEU A 244 25.77 18.73 -21.26
CA LEU A 244 25.92 17.28 -21.11
C LEU A 244 26.94 16.81 -22.14
N HIS A 245 28.18 16.60 -21.71
CA HIS A 245 29.24 16.19 -22.65
C HIS A 245 28.97 14.82 -23.31
N LYS A 246 28.26 13.93 -22.61
CA LYS A 246 27.85 12.63 -23.15
C LYS A 246 26.60 12.13 -22.43
N PRO A 247 25.62 11.56 -23.16
CA PRO A 247 24.53 10.81 -22.55
C PRO A 247 25.06 9.67 -21.67
N PHE A 248 24.27 9.31 -20.67
CA PHE A 248 24.56 8.15 -19.84
C PHE A 248 23.34 7.26 -19.68
N ASP A 249 23.61 5.97 -19.55
CA ASP A 249 22.59 4.94 -19.48
C ASP A 249 22.71 4.17 -18.17
N PHE A 250 21.59 3.68 -17.67
CA PHE A 250 21.58 2.74 -16.56
C PHE A 250 20.36 1.81 -16.56
N PRO A 251 20.51 0.59 -16.02
CA PRO A 251 19.40 -0.32 -15.88
C PRO A 251 18.47 0.10 -14.74
N VAL A 252 17.17 0.02 -14.99
CA VAL A 252 16.13 0.06 -13.96
C VAL A 252 15.73 -1.37 -13.66
N GLU A 253 16.30 -1.91 -12.58
CA GLU A 253 15.99 -3.25 -12.06
C GLU A 253 15.10 -3.19 -10.82
N TYR A 254 15.05 -2.03 -10.15
CA TYR A 254 14.33 -1.83 -8.90
C TYR A 254 13.63 -0.47 -8.89
N VAL A 255 12.50 -0.45 -8.21
CA VAL A 255 11.84 0.77 -7.73
C VAL A 255 12.04 0.85 -6.22
N TYR A 256 12.28 2.04 -5.70
CA TYR A 256 12.70 2.26 -4.32
C TYR A 256 11.66 3.06 -3.57
N ILE A 257 11.45 2.72 -2.30
CA ILE A 257 10.72 3.58 -1.37
C ILE A 257 11.77 4.31 -0.53
N LEU A 258 11.79 5.63 -0.64
CA LEU A 258 12.60 6.49 0.21
C LEU A 258 11.76 7.00 1.37
N GLN A 259 12.37 7.13 2.54
CA GLN A 259 11.73 7.75 3.70
C GLN A 259 12.73 8.54 4.55
N ARG A 260 12.28 9.59 5.22
CA ARG A 260 13.03 10.31 6.26
C ARG A 260 12.20 10.50 7.52
N CYS A 261 12.85 10.83 8.64
CA CYS A 261 12.21 10.96 9.95
C CYS A 261 11.06 11.99 9.96
N LEU A 262 9.93 11.67 10.61
CA LEU A 262 8.80 12.61 10.77
C LEU A 262 9.12 13.85 11.63
N LYS A 263 10.07 13.71 12.56
CA LYS A 263 10.33 14.72 13.60
C LYS A 263 11.41 15.73 13.23
N ASP A 264 12.21 15.42 12.21
CA ASP A 264 13.40 16.20 11.85
C ASP A 264 13.60 16.16 10.33
N ASP A 265 13.31 17.29 9.67
CA ASP A 265 13.48 17.44 8.22
C ASP A 265 14.95 17.61 7.80
N ALA A 266 15.88 17.81 8.75
CA ALA A 266 17.31 17.82 8.46
C ALA A 266 17.87 16.41 8.21
N GLN A 267 17.14 15.36 8.62
CA GLN A 267 17.56 13.98 8.35
C GLN A 267 17.42 13.64 6.86
N PRO A 268 18.45 13.02 6.27
CA PRO A 268 18.40 12.60 4.88
C PRO A 268 17.38 11.48 4.67
N PHE A 269 16.85 11.39 3.46
CA PHE A 269 16.12 10.22 3.01
C PHE A 269 17.04 9.02 2.96
N HIS A 270 16.54 7.88 3.43
CA HIS A 270 17.17 6.58 3.27
C HIS A 270 16.26 5.66 2.45
N ILE A 271 16.88 4.66 1.83
CA ILE A 271 16.14 3.59 1.16
C ILE A 271 15.50 2.72 2.23
N LEU A 272 14.17 2.70 2.25
CA LEU A 272 13.38 1.86 3.15
C LEU A 272 13.10 0.49 2.52
N TYR A 273 12.75 0.48 1.23
CA TYR A 273 12.49 -0.75 0.48
C TYR A 273 13.07 -0.67 -0.94
N GLN A 274 13.46 -1.83 -1.46
CA GLN A 274 13.88 -2.06 -2.84
C GLN A 274 12.96 -3.11 -3.44
N ILE A 275 12.23 -2.76 -4.50
CA ILE A 275 11.22 -3.64 -5.10
C ILE A 275 11.66 -3.99 -6.52
N PRO A 276 12.01 -5.25 -6.81
CA PRO A 276 12.52 -5.63 -8.11
C PRO A 276 11.44 -5.54 -9.20
N LEU A 277 11.85 -5.11 -10.38
CA LEU A 277 11.12 -5.27 -11.62
C LEU A 277 11.37 -6.68 -12.19
N GLY A 278 10.37 -7.20 -12.89
CA GLY A 278 10.46 -8.44 -13.64
C GLY A 278 10.20 -9.68 -12.79
N PRO A 279 10.26 -10.85 -13.42
CA PRO A 279 9.89 -12.13 -12.83
C PRO A 279 10.98 -12.64 -11.88
N VAL A 280 11.32 -11.86 -10.85
CA VAL A 280 11.98 -12.38 -9.64
C VAL A 280 10.93 -13.05 -8.74
N LEU A 281 9.98 -13.78 -9.34
CA LEU A 281 9.14 -14.73 -8.63
C LEU A 281 9.78 -16.09 -8.88
N PRO A 282 10.16 -16.86 -7.84
CA PRO A 282 10.73 -18.18 -8.05
C PRO A 282 9.80 -19.02 -8.95
N LYS A 283 10.34 -19.56 -10.05
CA LYS A 283 9.63 -20.30 -11.12
C LYS A 283 8.48 -21.14 -10.54
N LEU A 284 7.23 -20.79 -10.84
CA LEU A 284 6.00 -21.41 -10.30
C LEU A 284 5.86 -22.87 -10.74
N ASN A 285 6.13 -23.82 -9.83
CA ASN A 285 5.86 -25.25 -10.07
C ASN A 285 5.13 -25.94 -8.89
N SER A 286 4.76 -25.20 -7.83
CA SER A 286 3.92 -25.69 -6.72
C SER A 286 3.51 -24.48 -5.86
N ILE A 287 2.21 -24.15 -5.82
CA ILE A 287 1.69 -22.87 -5.30
C ILE A 287 1.85 -22.73 -3.77
N ASP A 288 1.67 -23.81 -2.99
CA ASP A 288 1.64 -23.73 -1.53
C ASP A 288 3.01 -23.64 -0.84
N LEU A 289 4.07 -24.24 -1.41
CA LEU A 289 5.41 -24.15 -0.81
C LEU A 289 6.10 -22.81 -1.11
N LYS A 290 5.66 -22.09 -2.16
CA LYS A 290 6.39 -20.92 -2.70
C LYS A 290 5.92 -19.59 -2.17
N LEU A 291 4.66 -19.47 -1.77
CA LEU A 291 4.21 -18.30 -1.01
C LEU A 291 4.95 -18.23 0.33
N LYS A 292 5.22 -19.39 0.96
CA LYS A 292 5.92 -19.48 2.25
C LYS A 292 7.37 -19.01 2.12
N GLU A 293 8.10 -19.51 1.12
CA GLU A 293 9.44 -19.02 0.75
C GLU A 293 9.43 -17.56 0.30
N PHE A 294 8.42 -17.11 -0.46
CA PHE A 294 8.27 -15.71 -0.89
C PHE A 294 8.11 -14.77 0.31
N PHE A 295 7.23 -15.10 1.26
CA PHE A 295 7.12 -14.32 2.49
C PHE A 295 8.40 -14.42 3.34
N GLN A 296 9.08 -15.57 3.39
CA GLN A 296 10.36 -15.71 4.10
C GLN A 296 11.48 -14.85 3.49
N THR A 297 11.63 -14.83 2.16
CA THR A 297 12.64 -14.00 1.46
C THR A 297 12.41 -12.50 1.61
N MET A 298 11.17 -12.10 1.92
CA MET A 298 10.80 -10.72 2.17
C MET A 298 10.79 -10.37 3.67
N ASN A 299 11.22 -11.29 4.56
CA ASN A 299 11.09 -11.17 6.02
C ASN A 299 9.64 -10.99 6.53
N LEU A 300 8.65 -11.45 5.74
CA LEU A 300 7.21 -11.37 5.99
C LEU A 300 6.65 -12.68 6.57
N TYR A 301 7.48 -13.64 6.97
CA TYR A 301 7.02 -14.90 7.54
C TYR A 301 7.26 -14.90 9.05
N GLU A 302 6.19 -14.66 9.82
CA GLU A 302 6.24 -14.58 11.29
C GLU A 302 5.59 -15.81 11.96
N SER A 303 4.52 -16.35 11.36
CA SER A 303 3.79 -17.53 11.84
C SER A 303 2.95 -18.17 10.72
N ASP A 304 2.48 -19.41 10.94
CA ASP A 304 1.58 -20.10 9.99
C ASP A 304 0.21 -19.43 9.83
N GLU A 305 -0.28 -18.72 10.86
CA GLU A 305 -1.54 -17.97 10.79
C GLU A 305 -1.39 -16.70 9.96
N SER A 306 -0.30 -15.95 10.16
CA SER A 306 0.09 -14.81 9.31
C SER A 306 0.18 -15.25 7.85
N TYR A 307 0.84 -16.39 7.59
CA TYR A 307 0.97 -16.97 6.26
C TYR A 307 -0.36 -17.21 5.54
N ASN A 308 -1.33 -17.84 6.21
CA ASN A 308 -2.64 -18.14 5.62
C ASN A 308 -3.40 -16.88 5.23
N GLN A 309 -3.35 -15.83 6.06
CA GLN A 309 -3.97 -14.54 5.75
C GLN A 309 -3.33 -13.87 4.52
N LYS A 310 -1.99 -13.93 4.40
CA LYS A 310 -1.28 -13.36 3.24
C LYS A 310 -1.52 -14.16 1.95
N GLN A 311 -1.63 -15.49 2.05
CA GLN A 311 -1.96 -16.37 0.92
C GLN A 311 -3.37 -16.12 0.38
N ASP A 312 -4.38 -15.98 1.25
CA ASP A 312 -5.76 -15.69 0.84
C ASP A 312 -5.86 -14.33 0.14
N LYS A 313 -5.18 -13.32 0.67
CA LYS A 313 -5.11 -11.98 0.07
C LYS A 313 -4.37 -11.97 -1.27
N PHE A 314 -3.24 -12.68 -1.38
CA PHE A 314 -2.50 -12.82 -2.63
C PHE A 314 -3.35 -13.47 -3.71
N THR A 315 -4.06 -14.56 -3.38
CA THR A 315 -4.94 -15.27 -4.32
C THR A 315 -6.03 -14.33 -4.86
N LYS A 316 -6.70 -13.57 -3.98
CA LYS A 316 -7.71 -12.57 -4.35
C LYS A 316 -7.16 -11.42 -5.20
N LEU A 317 -5.94 -10.95 -4.92
CA LEU A 317 -5.32 -9.88 -5.70
C LEU A 317 -4.84 -10.38 -7.06
N SER A 318 -4.31 -11.60 -7.13
CA SER A 318 -3.79 -12.20 -8.37
C SER A 318 -4.89 -12.46 -9.41
N SER A 319 -6.14 -12.62 -9.00
CA SER A 319 -7.28 -12.74 -9.91
C SER A 319 -7.79 -11.41 -10.49
N CYS A 320 -7.32 -10.28 -9.94
CA CYS A 320 -7.72 -8.93 -10.37
C CYS A 320 -6.75 -8.28 -11.37
N PHE A 321 -5.64 -8.96 -11.69
CA PHE A 321 -4.63 -8.54 -12.67
C PHE A 321 -4.44 -9.61 -13.75
#